data_AF-A0A0K2RNN2-F1
#
_entry.id   AF-A0A0K2RNN2-F1
#
_cell.length_a   1.000
_cell.length_b   1.000
_cell.length_c   1.000
_cell.angle_alpha   90.00
_cell.angle_beta   90.00
_cell.angle_gamma   90.00
#
_symmetry.space_group_name_H-M   'P 1'
#
loop_
_entity.id
_entity.type
_entity.pdbx_description
1 polymer ?
#
loop_
_entity_poly.entity_id
_entity_poly.type
_entity_poly.pdbx_seq_one_letter_code
_entity_poly.pdbx_strand_id
1 'polypeptide(L)' 'MRVAGEFDGIDKYLKPEFLKGRTPAQAVVEEKLREDRIRATGCGVVRWVWAELMAPGVLERKLAAAGVPRRRPRGGF' A
#
# COMPACT_ATOMS: atom_id res chain seq x y z
N MET A 1 -8.54 15.51 3.81
CA MET A 1 -8.75 14.12 3.34
C MET A 1 -7.82 13.19 4.12
N ARG A 2 -8.27 12.01 4.53
CA ARG A 2 -7.41 11.01 5.19
C ARG A 2 -6.82 10.08 4.12
N VAL A 3 -5.57 9.67 4.29
CA VAL A 3 -4.88 8.77 3.35
C VAL A 3 -4.38 7.55 4.13
N ALA A 4 -4.73 6.37 3.66
CA ALA A 4 -4.16 5.10 4.11
C ALA A 4 -3.05 4.68 3.15
N GLY A 5 -1.90 4.28 3.70
CA GLY A 5 -0.81 3.69 2.95
C GLY A 5 -0.79 2.18 3.14
N GLU A 6 -0.57 1.45 2.05
CA GLU A 6 -0.47 -0.01 2.08
C GLU A 6 0.76 -0.47 1.32
N PHE A 7 1.62 -1.20 2.00
CA PHE A 7 2.75 -1.89 1.40
C PHE A 7 2.37 -3.36 1.19
N ASP A 8 2.51 -3.83 -0.05
CA ASP A 8 2.18 -5.21 -0.37
C ASP A 8 3.17 -5.85 -1.35
N GLY A 9 3.37 -7.15 -1.22
CA GLY A 9 4.26 -7.93 -2.07
C GLY A 9 3.51 -9.08 -2.75
N ILE A 10 3.95 -9.46 -3.95
CA ILE A 10 3.34 -10.56 -4.71
C ILE A 10 3.64 -11.95 -4.12
N ASP A 11 4.67 -12.06 -3.27
CA ASP A 11 5.15 -13.35 -2.75
C ASP A 11 4.12 -14.09 -1.90
N LYS A 12 3.15 -13.37 -1.32
CA LYS A 12 2.07 -13.96 -0.52
C LYS A 12 1.08 -14.80 -1.34
N TYR A 13 1.13 -14.72 -2.66
CA TYR A 13 0.30 -15.50 -3.58
C TYR A 13 1.00 -16.73 -4.13
N LEU A 14 2.32 -16.78 -4.01
CA LEU A 14 3.16 -17.79 -4.65
C LEU A 14 3.46 -18.98 -3.71
N LYS A 15 3.31 -18.81 -2.40
CA LYS A 15 3.55 -19.86 -1.41
C LYS A 15 2.27 -20.28 -0.69
N PRO A 16 1.92 -21.58 -0.66
CA PRO A 16 0.73 -22.08 0.03
C PRO A 16 0.64 -21.69 1.51
N GLU A 17 1.79 -21.56 2.17
CA GLU A 17 1.92 -21.14 3.58
C GLU A 17 1.27 -19.78 3.88
N PHE A 18 1.27 -18.86 2.92
CA PHE A 18 0.69 -17.53 3.08
C PHE A 18 -0.81 -17.47 2.78
N LEU A 19 -1.33 -18.47 2.07
CA LEU A 19 -2.73 -18.53 1.69
C LEU A 19 -3.64 -18.93 2.86
N LYS A 20 -3.10 -19.58 3.91
CA LYS A 20 -3.86 -20.01 5.10
C LYS A 20 -5.13 -20.81 4.74
N GLY A 21 -5.00 -21.73 3.77
CA GLY A 21 -6.13 -22.55 3.29
C GLY A 21 -7.01 -21.90 2.21
N ARG A 22 -6.72 -20.66 1.80
CA ARG A 22 -7.41 -20.00 0.68
C ARG A 22 -6.76 -20.35 -0.66
N THR A 23 -7.48 -20.13 -1.76
CA THR A 23 -6.87 -20.06 -3.10
C THR A 23 -6.23 -18.68 -3.32
N PRO A 24 -5.27 -18.53 -4.24
CA PRO A 24 -4.74 -17.21 -4.60
C PRO A 24 -5.84 -16.23 -5.04
N ALA A 25 -6.86 -16.72 -5.77
CA ALA A 25 -7.99 -15.90 -6.19
C ALA A 25 -8.82 -15.40 -5.00
N GLN A 26 -9.11 -16.26 -4.01
CA GLN A 26 -9.80 -15.85 -2.78
C GLN A 26 -9.01 -14.78 -2.03
N ALA A 27 -7.68 -14.93 -1.92
CA ALA A 27 -6.84 -13.94 -1.25
C ALA A 27 -6.91 -12.56 -1.94
N VAL A 28 -6.87 -12.52 -3.28
CA VAL A 28 -7.00 -11.28 -4.06
C VAL A 28 -8.38 -10.64 -3.87
N VAL A 29 -9.45 -11.44 -3.88
CA VAL A 29 -10.82 -10.95 -3.68
C VAL A 29 -10.99 -10.36 -2.28
N GLU A 30 -10.53 -11.06 -1.25
CA GLU A 30 -10.58 -10.59 0.14
C GLU A 30 -9.81 -9.28 0.33
N GLU A 31 -8.67 -9.15 -0.32
CA GLU A 31 -7.87 -7.94 -0.29
C GLU A 31 -8.57 -6.76 -0.96
N LYS A 32 -9.18 -6.97 -2.14
CA LYS A 32 -9.98 -5.95 -2.82
C LYS A 32 -11.15 -5.49 -1.94
N LEU A 33 -11.88 -6.44 -1.35
CA LEU A 33 -12.99 -6.12 -0.45
C LEU A 33 -12.52 -5.34 0.80
N ARG A 34 -11.33 -5.63 1.33
CA ARG A 34 -10.76 -4.85 2.44
C ARG A 34 -10.44 -3.43 2.00
N GLU A 35 -9.84 -3.25 0.83
CA GLU A 35 -9.55 -1.93 0.30
C GLU A 35 -10.84 -1.12 0.05
N ASP A 36 -11.85 -1.74 -0.54
CA ASP A 36 -13.15 -1.11 -0.79
C ASP A 36 -13.79 -0.63 0.52
N ARG A 37 -13.70 -1.43 1.60
CA ARG A 37 -14.15 -1.01 2.94
C ARG A 37 -13.37 0.19 3.48
N ILE A 38 -12.06 0.28 3.23
CA ILE A 38 -11.26 1.44 3.63
C ILE A 38 -11.68 2.67 2.83
N ARG A 39 -11.84 2.54 1.50
CA ARG A 39 -12.27 3.64 0.62
C ARG A 39 -13.66 4.17 1.01
N ALA A 40 -14.57 3.28 1.40
CA ALA A 40 -15.91 3.65 1.88
C ALA A 40 -15.89 4.56 3.13
N THR A 41 -14.80 4.58 3.90
CA THR A 41 -14.64 5.52 5.03
C THR A 41 -14.30 6.96 4.61
N GLY A 42 -14.18 7.24 3.31
CA GLY A 42 -13.71 8.51 2.77
C GLY A 42 -12.18 8.66 2.78
N CYS A 43 -11.45 7.58 3.05
CA CYS A 43 -9.99 7.55 2.95
C CYS A 43 -9.55 7.30 1.50
N GLY A 44 -8.57 8.08 1.03
CA GLY A 44 -7.78 7.68 -0.14
C GLY A 44 -6.85 6.53 0.23
N VAL A 45 -6.56 5.64 -0.71
CA VAL A 45 -5.60 4.53 -0.51
C VAL A 45 -4.44 4.66 -1.50
N VAL A 46 -3.21 4.64 -0.98
CA VAL A 46 -1.97 4.59 -1.75
C VAL A 46 -1.30 3.26 -1.50
N ARG A 47 -1.12 2.46 -2.56
CA ARG A 47 -0.40 1.18 -2.49
C ARG A 47 1.00 1.32 -3.03
N TRP A 48 1.95 0.58 -2.49
CA TRP A 48 3.24 0.36 -3.14
C TRP A 48 3.79 -1.04 -2.92
N VAL A 49 4.68 -1.43 -3.84
CA VAL A 49 5.37 -2.73 -3.83
C VAL A 49 6.88 -2.54 -3.67
N TRP A 50 7.62 -3.64 -3.47
CA TRP A 50 9.08 -3.63 -3.37
C TRP A 50 9.76 -2.85 -4.49
N ALA A 51 9.34 -3.03 -5.75
CA ALA A 51 9.92 -2.35 -6.90
C ALA A 51 9.87 -0.80 -6.77
N GLU A 52 8.79 -0.26 -6.20
CA GLU A 52 8.62 1.18 -6.02
C GLU A 52 9.38 1.71 -4.80
N LEU A 53 9.61 0.85 -3.80
CA LEU A 53 10.43 1.17 -2.63
C LEU A 53 11.93 1.18 -2.98
N MET A 54 12.36 0.27 -3.84
CA MET A 54 13.75 0.14 -4.29
C MET A 54 14.15 1.21 -5.33
N ALA A 55 13.18 1.89 -5.93
CA ALA A 55 13.40 2.96 -6.90
C ALA A 55 13.41 4.34 -6.20
N PRO A 56 14.57 5.03 -6.14
CA PRO A 56 14.67 6.31 -5.45
C PRO A 56 13.62 7.33 -5.91
N GLY A 57 12.92 7.92 -4.95
CA GLY A 57 11.93 8.97 -5.17
C GLY A 57 10.58 8.51 -5.76
N VAL A 58 10.40 7.24 -6.13
CA VAL A 58 9.09 6.75 -6.66
C VAL A 58 8.03 6.79 -5.56
N LEU A 59 8.30 6.17 -4.42
CA LEU A 59 7.38 6.20 -3.27
C LEU A 59 7.06 7.63 -2.84
N GLU A 60 8.06 8.50 -2.78
CA GLU A 60 7.91 9.91 -2.44
C GLU A 60 6.92 10.63 -3.37
N ARG A 61 7.10 10.50 -4.68
CA ARG A 61 6.18 11.09 -5.68
C ARG A 61 4.77 10.54 -5.54
N LYS A 62 4.63 9.24 -5.28
CA LYS A 62 3.33 8.57 -5.13
C LYS A 62 2.56 9.10 -3.91
N LEU A 63 3.24 9.24 -2.77
CA LEU A 63 2.68 9.82 -1.55
C LEU A 63 2.34 11.31 -1.74
N ALA A 64 3.21 12.08 -2.40
CA ALA A 64 2.96 13.49 -2.69
C ALA A 64 1.73 13.70 -3.60
N ALA A 65 1.59 12.88 -4.65
CA ALA A 65 0.42 12.91 -5.55
C ALA A 65 -0.90 12.60 -4.81
N ALA A 66 -0.85 11.81 -3.74
CA ALA A 66 -1.99 11.54 -2.88
C ALA A 66 -2.23 12.62 -1.79
N GLY A 67 -1.44 13.70 -1.79
CA GLY A 67 -1.56 14.80 -0.83
C GLY A 67 -0.98 14.49 0.55
N VAL A 68 -0.11 13.48 0.68
CA VAL A 68 0.57 13.18 1.95
C VAL A 68 1.63 14.26 2.22
N PRO A 69 1.56 14.99 3.36
CA PRO A 69 2.52 16.04 3.66
C PRO A 69 3.93 15.48 3.86
N ARG A 70 4.93 16.15 3.26
CA ARG A 70 6.33 15.85 3.53
C ARG A 70 6.79 16.64 4.75
N ARG A 71 7.13 15.95 5.83
CA ARG A 71 7.83 16.58 6.94
C ARG A 71 9.30 16.68 6.55
N ARG A 72 9.77 17.88 6.19
CA ARG A 72 11.21 18.12 6.08
C ARG A 72 11.82 17.90 7.47
N PRO A 73 12.97 17.22 7.59
CA PRO A 73 13.73 17.25 8.83
C PRO A 73 13.93 18.73 9.19
N ARG A 74 13.66 19.12 10.44
CA ARG A 74 14.09 20.45 10.89
C ARG A 74 15.61 20.45 10.75
N GLY A 75 16.15 21.31 9.90
CA GLY A 75 17.59 21.48 9.79
C GLY A 75 18.10 21.89 11.17
N GLY A 76 18.85 21.00 11.82
CA GLY A 76 19.78 21.40 12.86
C GLY A 76 20.99 21.98 12.15
N PHE A 77 21.33 23.22 12.51
CA PHE A 77 22.65 23.78 12.23
C PHE A 77 23.74 22.92 12.87
#